data_AF-A0AAD7UJX4-F1
#
_entry.id   AF-A0AAD7UJX4-F1
#
_cell.length_a   1.000
_cell.length_b   1.000
_cell.length_c   1.000
_cell.angle_alpha   90.00
_cell.angle_beta   90.00
_cell.angle_gamma   90.00
#
_symmetry.space_group_name_H-M   'P 1'
#
loop_
_entity.id
_entity.type
_entity.pdbx_description
1 polymer ?
#
loop_
_entity_poly.entity_id
_entity_poly.type
_entity_poly.pdbx_seq_one_letter_code
_entity_poly.pdbx_strand_id
1 'polypeptide(L)'
;MLLILLTLRRVIAQVYGTSNGPKNAGFEAECETSTYYKNLDTSLRGDALKTALHELIKEHRVIPYTDDDSDDPNTNPDCWKAIEFLDEDANDTTMISSLYSRDGYLKTDHPEVWNREHTWPRSYAVGESGADYTDLHALRATGTASGERTANCEEPAHKKAAKDTAKDGELRYWLPPAEVRGDIARGLFYMETRYDGVDQYTENLALAVCPELYKMEDNVEDNQFHGDLDDLLFWHCSDPVDDAERARNDTACTYWQGNRNPFVDYPELVSQYYGDADVSFRQCRACIDAGADISCTFGASFSVCDDGAVASTTTIPTNVTVFINEFHYDNSGSDVNEQRARVELWGPTGLNLSGWSLELLYGNSGSVYETARLSGVIPDGVNGMGFVTVSIEGLQNGPDGMALVDDWGALVEFISYEGSFEATGGAAKGVASTDIGVAEESSSTSSLESVQRVGTGRASADFAWSGPSLSSFCRQNDGQTISAPISRGPGSGEL
;
A
#
# COMPACT_ATOMS: atom_id res chain seq x y z
N MET A 1 15.52 24.17 -25.95
CA MET A 1 14.83 22.90 -25.60
C MET A 1 14.48 22.82 -24.12
N LEU A 2 15.33 23.32 -23.21
CA LEU A 2 15.06 23.35 -21.75
C LEU A 2 13.89 24.27 -21.33
N LEU A 3 13.61 25.35 -22.06
CA LEU A 3 12.49 26.27 -21.78
C LEU A 3 11.10 25.69 -22.15
N ILE A 4 11.06 24.65 -23.01
CA ILE A 4 9.81 24.04 -23.50
C ILE A 4 9.31 22.95 -22.52
N LEU A 5 10.23 22.31 -21.78
CA LEU A 5 9.89 21.32 -20.73
C LEU A 5 9.31 21.98 -19.47
N LEU A 6 9.79 23.17 -19.09
CA LEU A 6 9.25 23.96 -17.97
C LEU A 6 7.84 24.51 -18.27
N THR A 7 7.52 24.76 -19.55
CA THR A 7 6.17 25.14 -19.96
C THR A 7 5.24 23.93 -20.05
N LEU A 8 5.73 22.73 -20.40
CA LEU A 8 4.91 21.52 -20.37
C LEU A 8 4.51 21.08 -18.95
N ARG A 9 5.39 21.16 -17.94
CA ARG A 9 5.00 20.86 -16.54
C ARG A 9 3.95 21.82 -15.99
N ARG A 10 4.00 23.10 -16.36
CA ARG A 10 2.94 24.08 -16.03
C ARG A 10 1.63 23.80 -16.76
N VAL A 11 1.69 23.20 -17.95
CA VAL A 11 0.50 22.81 -18.72
C VAL A 11 -0.11 21.51 -18.20
N ILE A 12 0.67 20.57 -17.64
CA ILE A 12 0.11 19.32 -17.09
C ILE A 12 -0.72 19.58 -15.82
N ALA A 13 -0.28 20.48 -14.93
CA ALA A 13 -1.13 20.95 -13.82
C ALA A 13 -2.40 21.67 -14.30
N GLN A 14 -2.38 22.22 -15.53
CA GLN A 14 -3.54 22.86 -16.15
C GLN A 14 -4.41 21.88 -16.96
N VAL A 15 -3.97 20.64 -17.15
CA VAL A 15 -4.69 19.56 -17.85
C VAL A 15 -5.41 18.63 -16.86
N TYR A 16 -5.01 18.62 -15.58
CA TYR A 16 -5.64 17.83 -14.49
C TYR A 16 -6.25 18.69 -13.38
N GLY A 17 -6.98 19.75 -13.74
CA GLY A 17 -8.08 20.29 -12.94
C GLY A 17 -7.78 21.00 -11.61
N THR A 18 -6.65 20.78 -10.93
CA THR A 18 -6.49 21.29 -9.56
C THR A 18 -6.28 22.80 -9.52
N SER A 19 -7.10 23.50 -8.75
CA SER A 19 -6.86 24.90 -8.45
C SER A 19 -5.58 25.03 -7.59
N ASN A 20 -4.58 25.78 -8.08
CA ASN A 20 -3.37 26.03 -7.29
C ASN A 20 -3.78 26.74 -6.00
N GLY A 21 -3.38 26.18 -4.85
CA GLY A 21 -3.59 26.82 -3.55
C GLY A 21 -2.96 28.22 -3.50
N PRO A 22 -3.45 29.10 -2.63
CA PRO A 22 -2.89 30.43 -2.46
C PRO A 22 -1.44 30.35 -1.99
N LYS A 23 -0.53 31.04 -2.70
CA LYS A 23 0.85 31.21 -2.25
C LYS A 23 0.87 32.17 -1.07
N ASN A 24 0.77 31.61 0.13
CA ASN A 24 0.90 32.33 1.39
C ASN A 24 2.12 33.27 1.33
N ALA A 25 1.89 34.58 1.46
CA ALA A 25 2.95 35.57 1.30
C ALA A 25 4.06 35.36 2.37
N GLY A 26 5.28 35.06 1.92
CA GLY A 26 6.43 34.80 2.79
C GLY A 26 6.69 33.32 3.12
N PHE A 27 5.91 32.40 2.56
CA PHE A 27 6.17 30.96 2.65
C PHE A 27 6.93 30.48 1.40
N GLU A 28 8.16 29.99 1.60
CA GLU A 28 8.94 29.31 0.57
C GLU A 28 9.41 27.96 1.14
N ALA A 29 8.99 26.87 0.49
CA ALA A 29 9.48 25.52 0.75
C ALA A 29 10.10 24.96 -0.53
N GLU A 30 11.24 24.26 -0.40
CA GLU A 30 11.78 23.48 -1.50
C GLU A 30 10.88 22.25 -1.65
N CYS A 31 10.13 22.16 -2.74
CA CYS A 31 9.15 21.07 -2.95
C CYS A 31 9.35 20.36 -4.29
N GLU A 32 10.42 20.65 -5.02
CA GLU A 32 10.73 19.93 -6.25
C GLU A 32 11.40 18.61 -5.88
N THR A 33 10.87 17.47 -6.34
CA THR A 33 11.32 16.16 -5.87
C THR A 33 12.82 15.93 -6.12
N SER A 34 13.36 16.42 -7.25
CA SER A 34 14.77 16.23 -7.59
C SER A 34 15.74 16.96 -6.65
N THR A 35 15.31 18.07 -6.05
CA THR A 35 16.09 18.84 -5.06
C THR A 35 15.76 18.45 -3.63
N TYR A 36 14.50 18.12 -3.32
CA TYR A 36 14.03 17.78 -1.99
C TYR A 36 14.76 16.54 -1.45
N TYR A 37 14.82 15.47 -2.24
CA TYR A 37 15.40 14.19 -1.83
C TYR A 37 16.91 14.06 -2.13
N LYS A 38 17.56 15.11 -2.65
CA LYS A 38 18.96 15.04 -3.17
C LYS A 38 20.01 14.52 -2.17
N ASN A 39 19.74 14.68 -0.87
CA ASN A 39 20.65 14.31 0.21
C ASN A 39 20.21 13.02 0.93
N LEU A 40 19.09 12.40 0.52
CA LEU A 40 18.64 11.14 1.08
C LEU A 40 19.53 10.02 0.53
N ASP A 41 20.18 9.28 1.42
CA ASP A 41 20.91 8.08 1.04
C ASP A 41 19.94 6.92 0.82
N THR A 42 19.69 6.60 -0.45
CA THR A 42 18.75 5.55 -0.87
C THR A 42 19.26 4.13 -0.63
N SER A 43 20.49 3.96 -0.09
CA SER A 43 21.00 2.66 0.35
C SER A 43 20.59 2.29 1.78
N LEU A 44 20.10 3.26 2.56
CA LEU A 44 19.65 3.03 3.93
C LEU A 44 18.42 2.12 3.98
N ARG A 45 18.29 1.35 5.07
CA ARG A 45 17.19 0.43 5.35
C ARG A 45 16.79 0.53 6.82
N GLY A 46 15.60 0.02 7.18
CA GLY A 46 15.16 -0.10 8.57
C GLY A 46 15.19 1.23 9.34
N ASP A 47 15.60 1.18 10.61
CA ASP A 47 15.66 2.35 11.50
C ASP A 47 16.59 3.46 11.00
N ALA A 48 17.64 3.11 10.25
CA ALA A 48 18.54 4.10 9.67
C ALA A 48 17.84 4.90 8.56
N LEU A 49 17.03 4.22 7.73
CA LEU A 49 16.18 4.88 6.75
C LEU A 49 15.08 5.70 7.43
N LYS A 50 14.41 5.15 8.46
CA LYS A 50 13.42 5.89 9.27
C LYS A 50 13.99 7.21 9.77
N THR A 51 15.16 7.16 10.40
CA THR A 51 15.83 8.34 10.95
C THR A 51 16.15 9.36 9.86
N ALA A 52 16.66 8.92 8.71
CA ALA A 52 16.98 9.81 7.60
C ALA A 52 15.71 10.45 6.99
N LEU A 53 14.62 9.70 6.86
CA LEU A 53 13.33 10.20 6.41
C LEU A 53 12.72 11.17 7.42
N HIS A 54 12.74 10.84 8.71
CA HIS A 54 12.31 11.73 9.79
C HIS A 54 13.04 13.08 9.69
N GLU A 55 14.37 13.08 9.63
CA GLU A 55 15.17 14.31 9.52
C GLU A 55 14.84 15.13 8.27
N LEU A 56 14.47 14.46 7.16
CA LEU A 56 14.06 15.11 5.92
C LEU A 56 12.69 15.79 6.03
N ILE A 57 11.73 15.13 6.68
CA ILE A 57 10.31 15.57 6.69
C ILE A 57 9.90 16.30 7.97
N LYS A 58 10.75 16.36 9.01
CA LYS A 58 10.35 16.88 10.33
C LYS A 58 9.97 18.35 10.36
N GLU A 59 10.63 19.18 9.55
CA GLU A 59 10.36 20.61 9.50
C GLU A 59 9.18 20.88 8.56
N HIS A 60 8.09 21.39 9.12
CA HIS A 60 6.95 21.86 8.34
C HIS A 60 6.21 22.99 9.03
N ARG A 61 5.40 23.72 8.27
CA ARG A 61 4.49 24.73 8.79
C ARG A 61 3.32 24.05 9.49
N VAL A 62 3.11 24.39 10.74
CA VAL A 62 1.89 24.05 11.49
C VAL A 62 0.76 24.94 10.98
N ILE A 63 -0.26 24.34 10.39
CA ILE A 63 -1.44 25.05 9.88
C ILE A 63 -2.46 25.18 11.01
N PRO A 64 -3.03 26.37 11.26
CA PRO A 64 -4.10 26.52 12.23
C PRO A 64 -5.26 25.55 11.97
N TYR A 65 -5.76 24.94 13.04
CA TYR A 65 -6.99 24.14 13.04
C TYR A 65 -8.01 24.91 13.87
N THR A 66 -8.70 25.85 13.24
CA THR A 66 -9.71 26.68 13.92
C THR A 66 -11.13 26.23 13.57
N ASP A 67 -12.09 26.82 14.28
CA ASP A 67 -13.51 26.73 13.97
C ASP A 67 -13.95 27.83 12.98
N ASP A 68 -13.05 28.69 12.52
CA ASP A 68 -13.35 29.79 11.58
C ASP A 68 -13.23 29.29 10.14
N ASP A 69 -14.37 29.19 9.45
CA ASP A 69 -14.47 28.75 8.05
C ASP A 69 -14.37 29.93 7.05
N SER A 70 -14.29 31.17 7.57
CA SER A 70 -14.34 32.41 6.79
C SER A 70 -12.97 32.98 6.42
N ASP A 71 -11.89 32.31 6.82
CA ASP A 71 -10.52 32.77 6.65
C ASP A 71 -10.11 32.91 5.17
N ASP A 72 -9.47 34.03 4.83
CA ASP A 72 -8.84 34.23 3.51
C ASP A 72 -7.54 33.43 3.45
N PRO A 73 -7.47 32.40 2.60
CA PRO A 73 -6.35 31.46 2.60
C PRO A 73 -5.02 32.06 2.12
N ASN A 74 -5.02 33.30 1.59
CA ASN A 74 -3.79 34.03 1.28
C ASN A 74 -3.17 34.75 2.49
N THR A 75 -3.98 35.01 3.53
CA THR A 75 -3.59 35.86 4.67
C THR A 75 -3.71 35.15 6.03
N ASN A 76 -4.61 34.17 6.15
CA ASN A 76 -4.76 33.32 7.32
C ASN A 76 -4.97 31.86 6.84
N PRO A 77 -3.92 31.02 6.82
CA PRO A 77 -4.11 29.61 6.47
C PRO A 77 -4.94 28.90 7.55
N ASP A 78 -5.79 27.96 7.15
CA ASP A 78 -6.48 27.06 8.07
C ASP A 78 -6.61 25.67 7.41
N CYS A 79 -6.66 24.61 8.21
CA CYS A 79 -6.85 23.24 7.71
C CYS A 79 -8.14 23.08 6.90
N TRP A 80 -9.21 23.83 7.21
CA TRP A 80 -10.42 23.87 6.39
C TRP A 80 -10.11 24.27 4.96
N LYS A 81 -9.43 25.40 4.80
CA LYS A 81 -9.06 25.91 3.48
C LYS A 81 -8.06 25.01 2.80
N ALA A 82 -7.09 24.45 3.51
CA ALA A 82 -6.14 23.51 2.93
C ALA A 82 -6.84 22.30 2.29
N ILE A 83 -7.78 21.68 3.03
CA ILE A 83 -8.52 20.51 2.56
C ILE A 83 -9.41 20.84 1.35
N GLU A 84 -9.99 22.04 1.27
CA GLU A 84 -10.72 22.50 0.08
C GLU A 84 -9.89 22.39 -1.21
N PHE A 85 -8.55 22.52 -1.15
CA PHE A 85 -7.67 22.36 -2.32
C PHE A 85 -7.06 20.96 -2.44
N LEU A 86 -6.76 20.31 -1.31
CA LEU A 86 -6.11 19.00 -1.29
C LEU A 86 -7.04 17.88 -1.77
N ASP A 87 -8.31 17.94 -1.36
CA ASP A 87 -9.31 16.91 -1.69
C ASP A 87 -10.32 17.42 -2.72
N GLU A 88 -9.94 18.40 -3.54
CA GLU A 88 -10.74 18.94 -4.65
C GLU A 88 -11.16 17.85 -5.64
N ASP A 89 -12.43 17.83 -6.03
CA ASP A 89 -12.92 16.90 -7.05
C ASP A 89 -12.33 17.24 -8.43
N ALA A 90 -11.74 16.23 -9.08
CA ALA A 90 -11.04 16.40 -10.36
C ALA A 90 -11.96 16.82 -11.53
N ASN A 91 -13.27 16.59 -11.42
CA ASN A 91 -14.27 16.91 -12.43
C ASN A 91 -15.05 18.20 -12.12
N ASP A 92 -15.12 18.60 -10.85
CA ASP A 92 -15.78 19.83 -10.40
C ASP A 92 -15.00 20.53 -9.28
N THR A 93 -14.26 21.57 -9.64
CA THR A 93 -13.39 22.33 -8.71
C THR A 93 -14.17 23.10 -7.63
N THR A 94 -15.51 23.11 -7.67
CA THR A 94 -16.34 23.68 -6.59
C THR A 94 -16.63 22.67 -5.47
N MET A 95 -16.26 21.42 -5.69
CA MET A 95 -16.53 20.29 -4.81
C MET A 95 -15.23 19.73 -4.21
N ILE A 96 -15.38 19.03 -3.09
CA ILE A 96 -14.40 18.08 -2.55
C ILE A 96 -14.92 16.65 -2.70
N SER A 97 -14.03 15.68 -2.74
CA SER A 97 -14.35 14.25 -2.69
C SER A 97 -14.11 13.71 -1.29
N SER A 98 -15.14 13.14 -0.66
CA SER A 98 -14.98 12.53 0.66
C SER A 98 -14.15 11.25 0.60
N LEU A 99 -13.28 11.05 1.60
CA LEU A 99 -12.41 9.88 1.74
C LEU A 99 -13.19 8.57 1.71
N TYR A 100 -14.16 8.38 2.61
CA TYR A 100 -14.85 7.10 2.78
C TYR A 100 -16.10 6.94 1.91
N SER A 101 -16.87 8.00 1.69
CA SER A 101 -18.10 7.91 0.90
C SER A 101 -17.85 7.98 -0.60
N ARG A 102 -16.76 8.65 -1.00
CA ARG A 102 -16.48 9.05 -2.39
C ARG A 102 -17.56 9.96 -2.99
N ASP A 103 -18.47 10.45 -2.16
CA ASP A 103 -19.45 11.46 -2.55
C ASP A 103 -18.76 12.83 -2.65
N GLY A 104 -19.24 13.61 -3.62
CA GLY A 104 -18.86 15.01 -3.77
C GLY A 104 -19.65 15.91 -2.81
N TYR A 105 -18.96 16.83 -2.12
CA TYR A 105 -19.58 17.87 -1.30
C TYR A 105 -19.11 19.25 -1.73
N LEU A 106 -19.96 20.28 -1.63
CA LEU A 106 -19.55 21.65 -1.91
C LEU A 106 -18.47 22.08 -0.91
N LYS A 107 -17.42 22.71 -1.43
CA LYS A 107 -16.32 23.26 -0.61
C LYS A 107 -16.78 24.21 0.49
N THR A 108 -17.93 24.85 0.33
CA THR A 108 -18.46 25.85 1.27
C THR A 108 -19.37 25.26 2.35
N ASP A 109 -19.68 23.97 2.30
CA ASP A 109 -20.70 23.37 3.16
C ASP A 109 -20.10 22.71 4.43
N HIS A 110 -18.82 22.98 4.74
CA HIS A 110 -18.28 22.68 6.07
C HIS A 110 -18.64 23.79 7.07
N PRO A 111 -18.74 23.48 8.37
CA PRO A 111 -18.60 22.15 8.97
C PRO A 111 -19.89 21.31 8.95
N GLU A 112 -21.00 21.80 8.39
CA GLU A 112 -22.31 21.16 8.53
C GLU A 112 -22.47 19.87 7.71
N VAL A 113 -21.87 19.80 6.52
CA VAL A 113 -22.05 18.70 5.55
C VAL A 113 -20.82 17.82 5.40
N TRP A 114 -19.61 18.37 5.58
CA TRP A 114 -18.38 17.60 5.64
C TRP A 114 -17.43 18.16 6.71
N ASN A 115 -16.52 17.31 7.19
CA ASN A 115 -15.59 17.57 8.28
C ASN A 115 -14.16 17.13 7.92
N ARG A 116 -13.19 17.57 8.72
CA ARG A 116 -11.78 17.16 8.68
C ARG A 116 -11.64 15.85 9.46
N GLU A 117 -11.33 14.76 8.76
CA GLU A 117 -11.05 13.44 9.29
C GLU A 117 -9.56 13.31 9.59
N HIS A 118 -9.22 12.87 10.79
CA HIS A 118 -7.87 12.44 11.14
C HIS A 118 -7.71 10.95 10.81
N THR A 119 -6.93 10.62 9.78
CA THR A 119 -6.68 9.21 9.40
C THR A 119 -5.87 8.47 10.47
N TRP A 120 -4.99 9.18 11.19
CA TRP A 120 -4.46 8.73 12.48
C TRP A 120 -5.35 9.29 13.60
N PRO A 121 -6.09 8.47 14.36
CA PRO A 121 -7.11 8.97 15.28
C PRO A 121 -6.55 9.86 16.39
N ARG A 122 -7.27 10.94 16.71
CA ARG A 122 -6.97 11.83 17.85
C ARG A 122 -6.85 11.10 19.19
N SER A 123 -7.65 10.05 19.38
CA SER A 123 -7.63 9.24 20.60
C SER A 123 -6.40 8.34 20.70
N TYR A 124 -5.62 8.22 19.62
CA TYR A 124 -4.38 7.45 19.54
C TYR A 124 -3.19 8.42 19.44
N ALA A 125 -2.81 9.02 20.57
CA ALA A 125 -1.61 9.85 20.79
C ALA A 125 -1.54 11.22 20.07
N VAL A 126 -2.28 11.45 18.99
CA VAL A 126 -2.31 12.76 18.27
C VAL A 126 -2.96 13.89 19.09
N GLY A 127 -3.95 13.58 19.93
CA GLY A 127 -4.59 14.57 20.81
C GLY A 127 -5.43 15.63 20.09
N GLU A 128 -5.34 16.89 20.53
CA GLU A 128 -6.17 18.01 20.05
C GLU A 128 -5.38 19.25 19.62
N SER A 129 -4.05 19.16 19.57
CA SER A 129 -3.16 20.28 19.27
C SER A 129 -1.77 19.77 18.94
N GLY A 130 -1.01 20.50 18.12
CA GLY A 130 0.35 20.13 17.78
C GLY A 130 0.55 20.07 16.27
N ALA A 131 1.77 19.74 15.86
CA ALA A 131 2.10 19.60 14.45
C ALA A 131 1.37 18.40 13.83
N ASP A 132 1.38 17.28 14.55
CA ASP A 132 0.66 16.03 14.28
C ASP A 132 -0.86 16.21 14.15
N TYR A 133 -1.48 17.00 15.03
CA TYR A 133 -2.91 17.29 14.97
C TYR A 133 -3.33 18.05 13.69
N THR A 134 -2.41 18.81 13.11
CA THR A 134 -2.69 19.70 11.96
C THR A 134 -2.09 19.20 10.65
N ASP A 135 -1.46 18.02 10.68
CA ASP A 135 -0.71 17.52 9.53
C ASP A 135 -1.64 17.16 8.37
N LEU A 136 -1.44 17.83 7.24
CA LEU A 136 -2.25 17.71 6.04
C LEU A 136 -2.06 16.37 5.31
N HIS A 137 -1.02 15.60 5.62
CA HIS A 137 -0.85 14.21 5.16
C HIS A 137 -1.73 13.23 5.95
N ALA A 138 -2.25 13.62 7.12
CA ALA A 138 -3.16 12.82 7.94
C ALA A 138 -4.59 13.38 8.07
N LEU A 139 -4.86 14.54 7.47
CA LEU A 139 -6.18 15.17 7.44
C LEU A 139 -6.86 14.96 6.08
N ARG A 140 -8.12 14.49 6.07
CA ARG A 140 -8.92 14.27 4.83
C ARG A 140 -10.35 14.81 4.97
N ALA A 141 -11.02 15.15 3.88
CA ALA A 141 -12.43 15.51 3.89
C ALA A 141 -13.32 14.27 4.06
N THR A 142 -14.31 14.33 4.95
CA THR A 142 -15.34 13.28 5.07
C THR A 142 -16.73 13.87 5.30
N GLY A 143 -17.79 13.25 4.79
CA GLY A 143 -19.16 13.71 5.04
C GLY A 143 -19.52 13.63 6.54
N THR A 144 -20.25 14.62 7.06
CA THR A 144 -20.62 14.73 8.50
C THR A 144 -21.67 13.72 8.95
N ALA A 145 -22.21 12.93 8.03
CA ALA A 145 -23.28 11.99 8.30
C ALA A 145 -22.80 10.67 8.91
N SER A 146 -22.53 10.79 10.22
CA SER A 146 -23.17 10.04 11.30
C SER A 146 -23.34 8.54 11.11
N GLY A 147 -22.50 7.76 11.79
CA GLY A 147 -22.66 6.33 11.95
C GLY A 147 -24.02 5.94 12.53
N GLU A 148 -24.85 5.30 11.71
CA GLU A 148 -25.86 4.37 12.22
C GLU A 148 -25.14 3.08 12.60
N ARG A 149 -25.24 2.71 13.88
CA ARG A 149 -24.66 1.51 14.46
C ARG A 149 -25.67 0.37 14.36
N THR A 150 -25.33 -0.64 13.60
CA THR A 150 -26.15 -1.85 13.45
C THR A 150 -25.22 -3.05 13.52
N ALA A 151 -25.67 -4.06 14.25
CA ALA A 151 -24.87 -5.21 14.66
C ALA A 151 -24.87 -6.25 13.54
N ASN A 152 -23.83 -6.25 12.73
CA ASN A 152 -23.15 -7.33 11.99
C ASN A 152 -22.14 -6.67 11.03
N CYS A 153 -21.23 -7.41 10.39
CA CYS A 153 -20.40 -6.81 9.34
C CYS A 153 -21.30 -6.27 8.23
N GLU A 154 -21.29 -4.95 8.01
CA GLU A 154 -22.16 -4.28 7.04
C GLU A 154 -21.35 -3.70 5.91
N GLU A 155 -21.72 -4.07 4.69
CA GLU A 155 -21.23 -3.52 3.44
C GLU A 155 -22.46 -3.07 2.60
N PRO A 156 -22.59 -1.77 2.24
CA PRO A 156 -21.75 -0.66 2.68
C PRO A 156 -21.93 -0.36 4.18
N ALA A 157 -20.87 0.09 4.84
CA ALA A 157 -20.81 0.34 6.28
C ALA A 157 -21.88 1.30 6.79
N HIS A 158 -22.38 2.19 5.94
CA HIS A 158 -23.65 2.88 6.14
C HIS A 158 -24.22 3.29 4.79
N LYS A 159 -25.46 3.80 4.78
CA LYS A 159 -26.18 4.21 3.56
C LYS A 159 -25.44 5.23 2.67
N LYS A 160 -24.48 5.95 3.23
CA LYS A 160 -23.66 6.95 2.55
C LYS A 160 -22.20 6.54 2.39
N ALA A 161 -21.81 5.33 2.79
CA ALA A 161 -20.46 4.84 2.55
C ALA A 161 -20.34 4.36 1.10
N ALA A 162 -19.12 4.33 0.56
CA ALA A 162 -18.90 3.66 -0.72
C ALA A 162 -19.32 2.18 -0.60
N LYS A 163 -19.65 1.57 -1.73
CA LYS A 163 -20.25 0.24 -1.77
C LYS A 163 -19.44 -0.83 -1.06
N ASP A 164 -18.12 -0.71 -1.12
CA ASP A 164 -17.09 -1.63 -0.61
C ASP A 164 -16.50 -1.19 0.74
N THR A 165 -17.07 -0.17 1.37
CA THR A 165 -16.71 0.18 2.75
C THR A 165 -17.40 -0.81 3.68
N ALA A 166 -16.66 -1.44 4.60
CA ALA A 166 -17.23 -2.34 5.59
C ALA A 166 -16.94 -1.88 7.03
N LYS A 167 -17.85 -2.21 7.94
CA LYS A 167 -17.63 -2.07 9.40
C LYS A 167 -18.05 -3.36 10.07
N ASP A 168 -17.43 -3.73 11.18
CA ASP A 168 -17.99 -4.78 12.03
C ASP A 168 -19.12 -4.24 12.93
N GLY A 169 -20.00 -5.14 13.37
CA GLY A 169 -21.17 -4.79 14.17
C GLY A 169 -20.87 -4.22 15.56
N GLU A 170 -19.63 -4.37 16.03
CA GLU A 170 -19.13 -3.82 17.30
C GLU A 170 -18.25 -2.57 17.10
N LEU A 171 -18.05 -2.10 15.86
CA LEU A 171 -17.18 -0.98 15.48
C LEU A 171 -15.72 -1.12 15.97
N ARG A 172 -15.24 -2.36 16.06
CA ARG A 172 -13.82 -2.66 16.31
C ARG A 172 -12.97 -2.54 15.06
N TYR A 173 -13.56 -2.71 13.87
CA TYR A 173 -12.83 -2.71 12.60
C TYR A 173 -13.58 -1.94 11.52
N TRP A 174 -12.83 -1.18 10.72
CA TRP A 174 -13.32 -0.41 9.59
C TRP A 174 -12.47 -0.70 8.36
N LEU A 175 -13.14 -1.06 7.27
CA LEU A 175 -12.54 -1.29 5.97
C LEU A 175 -12.96 -0.14 5.04
N PRO A 176 -12.05 0.78 4.69
CA PRO A 176 -12.36 1.87 3.77
C PRO A 176 -12.50 1.37 2.31
N PRO A 177 -13.00 2.20 1.39
CA PRO A 177 -13.07 1.85 -0.03
C PRO A 177 -11.70 1.43 -0.57
N ALA A 178 -11.67 0.42 -1.44
CA ALA A 178 -10.43 -0.15 -1.97
C ALA A 178 -9.55 0.89 -2.66
N GLU A 179 -10.16 1.85 -3.37
CA GLU A 179 -9.49 2.92 -4.12
C GLU A 179 -8.86 4.05 -3.28
N VAL A 180 -8.91 3.96 -1.94
CA VAL A 180 -8.24 4.92 -1.04
C VAL A 180 -7.42 4.23 0.06
N ARG A 181 -7.34 2.90 0.02
CA ARG A 181 -6.65 2.11 1.05
C ARG A 181 -5.15 2.42 1.06
N GLY A 182 -4.56 2.56 -0.12
CA GLY A 182 -3.15 2.87 -0.30
C GLY A 182 -2.82 4.30 0.15
N ASP A 183 -3.70 5.26 -0.14
CA ASP A 183 -3.58 6.62 0.38
C ASP A 183 -3.53 6.63 1.91
N ILE A 184 -4.45 5.90 2.55
CA ILE A 184 -4.53 5.80 4.01
C ILE A 184 -3.26 5.14 4.55
N ALA A 185 -2.82 4.04 3.94
CA ALA A 185 -1.59 3.36 4.36
C ALA A 185 -0.36 4.26 4.27
N ARG A 186 -0.15 4.96 3.14
CA ARG A 186 0.99 5.88 2.97
C ARG A 186 0.91 7.08 3.90
N GLY A 187 -0.30 7.57 4.22
CA GLY A 187 -0.51 8.58 5.26
C GLY A 187 -0.09 8.08 6.64
N LEU A 188 -0.46 6.85 6.99
CA LEU A 188 -0.11 6.24 8.28
C LEU A 188 1.39 5.92 8.40
N PHE A 189 2.04 5.41 7.34
CA PHE A 189 3.50 5.24 7.30
C PHE A 189 4.24 6.56 7.48
N TYR A 190 3.73 7.63 6.87
CA TYR A 190 4.25 8.97 7.05
C TYR A 190 4.12 9.44 8.49
N MET A 191 2.95 9.28 9.12
CA MET A 191 2.73 9.72 10.50
C MET A 191 3.68 9.02 11.48
N GLU A 192 3.87 7.71 11.33
CA GLU A 192 4.88 6.99 12.11
C GLU A 192 6.29 7.51 11.85
N THR A 193 6.68 7.65 10.59
CA THR A 193 8.04 8.11 10.24
C THR A 193 8.31 9.53 10.72
N ARG A 194 7.30 10.40 10.66
CA ARG A 194 7.40 11.80 11.04
C ARG A 194 7.42 11.94 12.56
N TYR A 195 6.50 11.31 13.28
CA TYR A 195 6.26 11.63 14.70
C TYR A 195 6.75 10.56 15.69
N ASP A 196 7.15 9.38 15.24
CA ASP A 196 7.83 8.43 16.11
C ASP A 196 9.31 8.77 16.27
N GLY A 197 9.66 9.43 17.38
CA GLY A 197 10.99 9.20 17.94
C GLY A 197 11.68 10.31 18.70
N VAL A 198 11.37 11.60 18.54
CA VAL A 198 12.21 12.66 19.19
C VAL A 198 11.56 14.03 19.36
N ASP A 199 10.33 14.22 18.91
CA ASP A 199 9.68 15.53 18.90
C ASP A 199 9.24 15.96 20.31
N GLN A 200 9.67 17.14 20.74
CA GLN A 200 9.50 17.61 22.12
C GLN A 200 8.02 17.76 22.56
N TYR A 201 7.09 17.77 21.62
CA TYR A 201 5.68 18.12 21.84
C TYR A 201 4.68 17.17 21.19
N THR A 202 5.13 16.06 20.60
CA THR A 202 4.25 15.03 20.06
C THR A 202 4.55 13.72 20.78
N GLU A 203 3.50 12.95 21.02
CA GLU A 203 3.68 11.57 21.46
C GLU A 203 4.24 10.71 20.32
N ASN A 204 4.84 9.58 20.66
CA ASN A 204 5.34 8.64 19.67
C ASN A 204 4.16 7.93 19.00
N LEU A 205 4.08 8.04 17.68
CA LEU A 205 3.05 7.41 16.86
C LEU A 205 3.63 6.15 16.22
N ALA A 206 3.33 4.97 16.73
CA ALA A 206 3.88 3.71 16.19
C ALA A 206 2.81 2.86 15.52
N LEU A 207 3.15 2.21 14.40
CA LEU A 207 2.25 1.24 13.80
C LEU A 207 2.36 -0.11 14.49
N ALA A 208 1.21 -0.74 14.77
CA ALA A 208 1.23 -2.02 15.46
C ALA A 208 1.64 -3.15 14.50
N VAL A 209 2.80 -3.74 14.81
CA VAL A 209 3.35 -4.91 14.11
C VAL A 209 2.59 -6.20 14.48
N CYS A 210 1.90 -6.21 15.63
CA CYS A 210 1.02 -7.28 16.12
C CYS A 210 0.00 -6.68 17.13
N PRO A 211 -1.12 -6.11 16.66
CA PRO A 211 -2.09 -5.43 17.54
C PRO A 211 -2.61 -6.30 18.69
N GLU A 212 -2.71 -7.62 18.48
CA GLU A 212 -3.21 -8.57 19.48
C GLU A 212 -2.27 -8.77 20.68
N LEU A 213 -0.98 -8.40 20.58
CA LEU A 213 -0.04 -8.47 21.71
C LEU A 213 -0.22 -7.31 22.70
N TYR A 214 -0.50 -6.12 22.19
CA TYR A 214 -0.69 -4.93 23.01
C TYR A 214 -1.98 -5.00 23.84
N LYS A 215 -2.94 -5.87 23.44
CA LYS A 215 -4.16 -6.17 24.19
C LYS A 215 -3.95 -7.17 25.34
N MET A 216 -2.77 -7.80 25.47
CA MET A 216 -2.48 -8.81 26.50
C MET A 216 -1.75 -8.25 27.73
N GLU A 217 -1.21 -7.04 27.67
CA GLU A 217 -0.57 -6.39 28.81
C GLU A 217 -1.52 -5.41 29.51
N ASP A 218 -1.95 -5.79 30.71
CA ASP A 218 -2.45 -4.83 31.70
C ASP A 218 -1.31 -3.82 31.96
N ASN A 219 -1.36 -2.61 31.36
CA ASN A 219 -0.53 -1.41 31.61
C ASN A 219 0.31 -0.83 30.45
N VAL A 220 0.13 -1.24 29.18
CA VAL A 220 0.59 -0.38 28.06
C VAL A 220 -0.46 0.71 27.86
N GLU A 221 -0.07 1.98 27.75
CA GLU A 221 -1.03 3.03 27.36
C GLU A 221 -1.49 2.73 25.92
N ASP A 222 -2.73 2.22 25.81
CA ASP A 222 -3.37 1.60 24.64
C ASP A 222 -3.50 2.52 23.41
N ASN A 223 -3.03 3.77 23.51
CA ASN A 223 -3.22 4.83 22.53
C ASN A 223 -1.97 5.14 21.68
N GLN A 224 -0.81 4.53 21.94
CA GLN A 224 0.44 4.84 21.19
C GLN A 224 0.63 3.97 19.94
N PHE A 225 -0.07 2.84 19.84
CA PHE A 225 0.02 1.91 18.71
C PHE A 225 -1.27 1.94 17.89
N HIS A 226 -1.17 2.14 16.57
CA HIS A 226 -2.32 2.21 15.67
C HIS A 226 -2.13 1.36 14.41
N GLY A 227 -3.24 0.99 13.76
CA GLY A 227 -3.25 0.19 12.54
C GLY A 227 -2.78 -1.24 12.73
N ASP A 228 -2.90 -2.04 11.67
CA ASP A 228 -2.23 -3.34 11.55
C ASP A 228 -1.23 -3.22 10.40
N LEU A 229 0.07 -3.29 10.70
CA LEU A 229 1.11 -3.10 9.70
C LEU A 229 0.97 -4.05 8.51
N ASP A 230 0.51 -5.29 8.72
CA ASP A 230 0.25 -6.27 7.65
C ASP A 230 -0.81 -5.75 6.66
N ASP A 231 -1.94 -5.29 7.19
CA ASP A 231 -3.03 -4.75 6.37
C ASP A 231 -2.62 -3.45 5.68
N LEU A 232 -1.83 -2.60 6.33
CA LEU A 232 -1.35 -1.36 5.74
C LEU A 232 -0.35 -1.61 4.61
N LEU A 233 0.58 -2.54 4.78
CA LEU A 233 1.51 -2.95 3.72
C LEU A 233 0.73 -3.49 2.51
N PHE A 234 -0.32 -4.26 2.76
CA PHE A 234 -1.19 -4.76 1.71
C PHE A 234 -2.06 -3.71 1.03
N TRP A 235 -2.55 -2.73 1.78
CA TRP A 235 -3.32 -1.63 1.25
C TRP A 235 -2.46 -0.75 0.35
N HIS A 236 -1.25 -0.42 0.79
CA HIS A 236 -0.25 0.28 -0.01
C HIS A 236 0.01 -0.40 -1.36
N CYS A 237 0.04 -1.73 -1.31
CA CYS A 237 0.23 -2.63 -2.43
C CYS A 237 -0.94 -2.67 -3.42
N SER A 238 -2.15 -2.86 -2.89
CA SER A 238 -3.37 -3.10 -3.68
C SER A 238 -3.92 -1.83 -4.31
N ASP A 239 -3.53 -0.68 -3.76
CA ASP A 239 -3.91 0.65 -4.22
C ASP A 239 -2.64 1.49 -4.45
N PRO A 240 -1.96 1.31 -5.62
CA PRO A 240 -0.73 2.02 -5.95
C PRO A 240 -0.95 3.52 -6.07
N VAL A 241 0.11 4.31 -5.85
CA VAL A 241 0.04 5.78 -5.97
C VAL A 241 -0.48 6.20 -7.35
N ASP A 242 -1.55 6.96 -7.36
CA ASP A 242 -2.15 7.52 -8.56
C ASP A 242 -1.79 9.01 -8.76
N ASP A 243 -2.31 9.61 -9.83
CA ASP A 243 -2.04 11.02 -10.15
C ASP A 243 -2.72 11.98 -9.16
N ALA A 244 -3.85 11.59 -8.56
CA ALA A 244 -4.56 12.41 -7.61
C ALA A 244 -3.78 12.49 -6.28
N GLU A 245 -3.26 11.37 -5.79
CA GLU A 245 -2.44 11.33 -4.58
C GLU A 245 -1.12 12.09 -4.76
N ARG A 246 -0.46 11.97 -5.92
CA ARG A 246 0.72 12.79 -6.26
C ARG A 246 0.39 14.28 -6.27
N ALA A 247 -0.71 14.67 -6.89
CA ALA A 247 -1.15 16.07 -6.95
C ALA A 247 -1.48 16.63 -5.56
N ARG A 248 -2.07 15.79 -4.69
CA ARG A 248 -2.34 16.13 -3.29
C ARG A 248 -1.05 16.34 -2.50
N ASN A 249 -0.07 15.43 -2.62
CA ASN A 249 1.24 15.55 -1.97
C ASN A 249 2.00 16.81 -2.44
N ASP A 250 2.00 17.07 -3.76
CA ASP A 250 2.58 18.28 -4.35
C ASP A 250 1.92 19.56 -3.81
N THR A 251 0.60 19.55 -3.67
CA THR A 251 -0.18 20.69 -3.17
C THR A 251 0.08 20.94 -1.69
N ALA A 252 0.11 19.88 -0.88
CA ALA A 252 0.43 19.95 0.54
C ALA A 252 1.80 20.60 0.75
N CYS A 253 2.84 20.16 0.03
CA CYS A 253 4.16 20.76 0.15
C CYS A 253 4.18 22.20 -0.38
N THR A 254 3.78 22.41 -1.64
CA THR A 254 4.07 23.65 -2.36
C THR A 254 3.29 24.86 -1.84
N TYR A 255 2.07 24.65 -1.35
CA TYR A 255 1.15 25.74 -1.03
C TYR A 255 0.80 25.85 0.46
N TRP A 256 0.98 24.78 1.23
CA TRP A 256 0.46 24.70 2.59
C TRP A 256 1.51 24.36 3.65
N GLN A 257 1.89 23.09 3.75
CA GLN A 257 2.66 22.51 4.85
C GLN A 257 4.17 22.59 4.66
N GLY A 258 4.67 22.41 3.44
CA GLY A 258 6.10 22.59 3.13
C GLY A 258 6.98 21.35 3.27
N ASN A 259 6.40 20.21 3.58
CA ASN A 259 7.06 18.91 3.52
C ASN A 259 6.25 17.93 2.64
N ARG A 260 6.92 16.87 2.20
CA ARG A 260 6.35 15.82 1.34
C ARG A 260 6.17 14.52 2.10
N ASN A 261 5.20 13.72 1.69
CA ASN A 261 5.11 12.32 2.07
C ASN A 261 6.05 11.49 1.16
N PRO A 262 7.18 10.95 1.68
CA PRO A 262 8.13 10.17 0.88
C PRO A 262 7.54 8.90 0.30
N PHE A 263 6.55 8.29 0.96
CA PHE A 263 5.93 7.04 0.51
C PHE A 263 4.95 7.25 -0.66
N VAL A 264 4.55 8.50 -0.92
CA VAL A 264 3.81 8.89 -2.14
C VAL A 264 4.77 9.13 -3.30
N ASP A 265 5.89 9.82 -3.04
CA ASP A 265 6.86 10.15 -4.09
C ASP A 265 7.73 8.97 -4.50
N TYR A 266 8.04 8.07 -3.56
CA TYR A 266 8.86 6.87 -3.71
C TYR A 266 8.25 5.70 -2.94
N PRO A 267 7.18 5.05 -3.48
CA PRO A 267 6.49 3.93 -2.84
C PRO A 267 7.41 2.78 -2.42
N GLU A 268 8.49 2.56 -3.17
CA GLU A 268 9.48 1.51 -2.87
C GLU A 268 10.17 1.68 -1.50
N LEU A 269 10.16 2.88 -0.92
CA LEU A 269 10.72 3.15 0.41
C LEU A 269 9.98 2.39 1.52
N VAL A 270 8.70 2.06 1.33
CA VAL A 270 7.93 1.24 2.29
C VAL A 270 8.64 -0.10 2.50
N SER A 271 9.01 -0.76 1.41
CA SER A 271 9.73 -2.04 1.50
C SER A 271 11.14 -1.91 2.08
N GLN A 272 11.84 -0.81 1.82
CA GLN A 272 13.19 -0.56 2.34
C GLN A 272 13.17 -0.26 3.84
N TYR A 273 12.09 0.35 4.32
CA TYR A 273 11.90 0.67 5.71
C TYR A 273 11.42 -0.55 6.49
N TYR A 274 10.29 -1.15 6.12
CA TYR A 274 9.70 -2.27 6.87
C TYR A 274 10.33 -3.63 6.56
N GLY A 275 11.08 -3.77 5.47
CA GLY A 275 11.77 -5.02 5.12
C GLY A 275 12.80 -5.47 6.17
N ASP A 276 13.35 -4.55 6.98
CA ASP A 276 14.23 -4.87 8.11
C ASP A 276 13.48 -4.97 9.46
N ALA A 277 12.25 -4.45 9.57
CA ALA A 277 11.40 -4.56 10.77
C ALA A 277 11.04 -6.02 11.10
N ASP A 278 11.27 -6.91 10.16
CA ASP A 278 11.41 -8.36 10.28
C ASP A 278 12.28 -8.80 11.50
N VAL A 279 13.33 -8.06 11.87
CA VAL A 279 14.12 -8.39 13.07
C VAL A 279 13.31 -8.20 14.37
N SER A 280 12.50 -7.15 14.45
CA SER A 280 11.62 -6.85 15.60
C SER A 280 10.41 -7.81 15.65
N PHE A 281 9.90 -8.20 14.48
CA PHE A 281 8.82 -9.20 14.32
C PHE A 281 9.24 -10.60 14.82
N ARG A 282 10.42 -11.08 14.41
CA ARG A 282 11.01 -12.36 14.88
C ARG A 282 11.15 -12.41 16.40
N GLN A 283 11.44 -11.29 17.04
CA GLN A 283 11.65 -11.18 18.48
C GLN A 283 10.34 -11.16 19.27
N CYS A 284 9.30 -10.48 18.75
CA CYS A 284 7.96 -10.52 19.34
C CYS A 284 7.38 -11.95 19.39
N ARG A 285 7.48 -12.70 18.28
CA ARG A 285 6.94 -14.08 18.21
C ARG A 285 7.72 -15.07 19.09
N ALA A 286 9.05 -14.96 19.14
CA ALA A 286 9.86 -15.75 20.07
C ALA A 286 9.51 -15.49 21.55
N CYS A 287 9.11 -14.28 21.92
CA CYS A 287 8.65 -13.93 23.26
C CYS A 287 7.27 -14.53 23.59
N ILE A 288 6.34 -14.53 22.63
CA ILE A 288 5.01 -15.17 22.76
C ILE A 288 5.16 -16.68 22.93
N ASP A 289 5.93 -17.31 22.05
CA ASP A 289 6.07 -18.77 22.02
C ASP A 289 6.87 -19.30 23.24
N ALA A 290 7.72 -18.45 23.83
CA ALA A 290 8.48 -18.78 25.04
C ALA A 290 7.71 -18.56 26.35
N GLY A 291 6.55 -17.90 26.32
CA GLY A 291 5.75 -17.59 27.52
C GLY A 291 6.51 -16.85 28.62
N ALA A 292 7.49 -16.00 28.24
CA ALA A 292 8.43 -15.39 29.17
C ALA A 292 8.12 -13.91 29.45
N ASP A 293 8.14 -13.57 30.74
CA ASP A 293 8.02 -12.22 31.31
C ASP A 293 9.15 -11.30 30.82
N ILE A 294 8.79 -10.08 30.44
CA ILE A 294 9.60 -9.13 29.65
C ILE A 294 10.93 -8.76 30.34
N SER A 295 12.04 -9.18 29.73
CA SER A 295 13.30 -8.43 29.70
C SER A 295 14.24 -9.04 28.65
N CYS A 296 14.45 -8.36 27.52
CA CYS A 296 15.44 -8.76 26.52
C CYS A 296 16.26 -7.56 26.06
N THR A 297 17.58 -7.67 26.20
CA THR A 297 18.59 -6.64 25.89
C THR A 297 19.25 -6.91 24.54
N PHE A 298 19.53 -5.82 23.80
CA PHE A 298 20.01 -5.79 22.41
C PHE A 298 21.43 -6.32 22.17
N GLY A 299 21.64 -6.97 21.02
CA GLY A 299 22.96 -7.31 20.46
C GLY A 299 22.90 -7.54 18.94
N ALA A 300 23.47 -6.60 18.17
CA ALA A 300 23.43 -6.52 16.71
C ALA A 300 24.35 -7.52 15.97
N SER A 301 23.99 -7.89 14.73
CA SER A 301 24.72 -7.60 13.47
C SER A 301 24.43 -8.63 12.35
N PHE A 302 24.07 -8.18 11.14
CA PHE A 302 24.39 -8.87 9.88
C PHE A 302 24.40 -7.93 8.66
N SER A 303 25.17 -8.30 7.64
CA SER A 303 25.73 -7.46 6.57
C SER A 303 25.04 -7.61 5.21
N VAL A 304 24.88 -6.48 4.51
CA VAL A 304 24.36 -6.32 3.13
C VAL A 304 25.42 -6.62 2.07
N CYS A 305 25.03 -7.23 0.95
CA CYS A 305 25.79 -7.22 -0.31
C CYS A 305 25.20 -6.20 -1.30
N ASP A 306 26.12 -5.40 -1.86
CA ASP A 306 25.99 -4.29 -2.81
C ASP A 306 25.82 -4.77 -4.28
N ASP A 307 25.13 -4.00 -5.13
CA ASP A 307 25.71 -3.25 -6.28
C ASP A 307 24.67 -2.78 -7.33
N GLY A 308 24.72 -1.49 -7.70
CA GLY A 308 24.90 -1.09 -9.12
C GLY A 308 23.69 -0.83 -10.05
N ALA A 309 23.56 0.42 -10.50
CA ALA A 309 22.52 0.98 -11.38
C ALA A 309 22.56 0.57 -12.89
N VAL A 310 21.45 0.83 -13.62
CA VAL A 310 21.29 1.82 -14.74
C VAL A 310 20.12 1.39 -15.66
N ALA A 311 19.14 2.28 -15.81
CA ALA A 311 17.98 2.11 -16.70
C ALA A 311 18.36 2.15 -18.19
N SER A 312 17.90 1.16 -18.96
CA SER A 312 17.95 1.15 -20.42
C SER A 312 16.63 0.65 -21.00
N THR A 313 15.96 1.54 -21.73
CA THR A 313 14.70 1.31 -22.44
C THR A 313 14.86 0.20 -23.47
N THR A 314 14.42 -1.01 -23.11
CA THR A 314 14.44 -2.17 -24.00
C THR A 314 13.01 -2.59 -24.34
N THR A 315 12.70 -2.58 -25.63
CA THR A 315 11.49 -3.16 -26.24
C THR A 315 11.17 -4.54 -25.66
N ILE A 316 9.94 -4.70 -25.16
CA ILE A 316 9.46 -5.92 -24.48
C ILE A 316 9.49 -7.11 -25.45
N PRO A 317 10.23 -8.19 -25.16
CA PRO A 317 10.18 -9.43 -25.92
C PRO A 317 8.80 -10.09 -25.77
N THR A 318 8.25 -10.58 -26.87
CA THR A 318 6.92 -11.21 -26.99
C THR A 318 6.77 -12.58 -26.30
N ASN A 319 7.68 -12.94 -25.38
CA ASN A 319 7.71 -14.26 -24.71
C ASN A 319 7.71 -14.13 -23.18
N VAL A 320 7.35 -12.97 -22.63
CA VAL A 320 7.22 -12.79 -21.18
C VAL A 320 5.74 -12.76 -20.84
N THR A 321 5.25 -13.84 -20.24
CA THR A 321 3.85 -13.99 -19.81
C THR A 321 3.70 -13.61 -18.35
N VAL A 322 2.50 -13.16 -17.99
CA VAL A 322 2.09 -12.99 -16.59
C VAL A 322 2.04 -14.35 -15.91
N PHE A 323 2.42 -14.45 -14.65
CA PHE A 323 2.33 -15.69 -13.86
C PHE A 323 2.12 -15.40 -12.37
N ILE A 324 1.70 -16.42 -11.62
CA ILE A 324 1.49 -16.34 -10.17
C ILE A 324 2.85 -16.43 -9.47
N ASN A 325 3.23 -15.39 -8.72
CA ASN A 325 4.57 -15.20 -8.18
C ASN A 325 4.70 -15.53 -6.69
N GLU A 326 3.67 -15.17 -5.93
CA GLU A 326 3.63 -15.30 -4.47
C GLU A 326 2.17 -15.39 -4.04
N PHE A 327 1.85 -16.17 -3.01
CA PHE A 327 0.52 -16.15 -2.42
C PHE A 327 0.52 -16.61 -0.96
N HIS A 328 -0.49 -16.15 -0.22
CA HIS A 328 -0.82 -16.55 1.13
C HIS A 328 -2.25 -17.09 1.15
N TYR A 329 -2.46 -18.28 1.71
CA TYR A 329 -3.71 -19.02 1.72
C TYR A 329 -4.09 -19.58 3.09
N ASP A 330 -3.15 -19.77 4.03
CA ASP A 330 -3.41 -20.38 5.34
C ASP A 330 -2.60 -19.71 6.47
N ASN A 331 -3.25 -19.44 7.61
CA ASN A 331 -2.61 -18.83 8.77
C ASN A 331 -2.97 -19.49 10.12
N SER A 332 -2.09 -19.33 11.09
CA SER A 332 -2.32 -19.77 12.48
C SER A 332 -3.43 -18.97 13.17
N GLY A 333 -4.57 -19.62 13.45
CA GLY A 333 -5.69 -19.01 14.17
C GLY A 333 -7.05 -19.60 13.82
N SER A 334 -8.14 -18.99 14.29
CA SER A 334 -9.50 -19.29 13.81
C SER A 334 -9.76 -18.60 12.48
N ASP A 335 -10.48 -19.27 11.57
CA ASP A 335 -10.89 -18.91 10.19
C ASP A 335 -11.51 -17.50 9.97
N VAL A 336 -11.64 -16.68 11.02
CA VAL A 336 -12.09 -15.28 10.94
C VAL A 336 -11.09 -14.35 10.21
N ASN A 337 -9.88 -14.83 9.88
CA ASN A 337 -8.87 -14.12 9.10
C ASN A 337 -8.74 -14.61 7.63
N GLU A 338 -9.65 -15.46 7.13
CA GLU A 338 -9.73 -15.87 5.71
C GLU A 338 -9.93 -14.69 4.72
N GLN A 339 -10.14 -13.46 5.23
CA GLN A 339 -10.17 -12.21 4.45
C GLN A 339 -8.75 -11.70 4.06
N ARG A 340 -7.67 -12.39 4.44
CA ARG A 340 -6.28 -12.02 4.12
C ARG A 340 -5.60 -12.91 3.08
N ALA A 341 -6.34 -13.81 2.43
CA ALA A 341 -5.79 -14.57 1.31
C ALA A 341 -5.41 -13.62 0.16
N ARG A 342 -4.17 -13.76 -0.31
CA ARG A 342 -3.52 -12.81 -1.23
C ARG A 342 -2.80 -13.58 -2.31
N VAL A 343 -2.93 -13.13 -3.55
CA VAL A 343 -2.21 -13.68 -4.69
C VAL A 343 -1.50 -12.55 -5.41
N GLU A 344 -0.21 -12.71 -5.63
CA GLU A 344 0.61 -11.79 -6.41
C GLU A 344 0.87 -12.33 -7.80
N LEU A 345 0.72 -11.44 -8.77
CA LEU A 345 1.04 -11.67 -10.16
C LEU A 345 2.32 -10.92 -10.51
N TRP A 346 3.25 -11.61 -11.16
CA TRP A 346 4.36 -10.99 -11.87
C TRP A 346 3.91 -10.72 -13.31
N GLY A 347 4.24 -9.55 -13.88
CA GLY A 347 4.12 -9.34 -15.32
C GLY A 347 4.92 -8.16 -15.87
N PRO A 348 4.86 -7.91 -17.19
CA PRO A 348 5.55 -6.77 -17.79
C PRO A 348 4.99 -5.44 -17.29
N THR A 349 5.87 -4.49 -16.94
CA THR A 349 5.48 -3.13 -16.55
C THR A 349 4.52 -2.54 -17.60
N GLY A 350 3.43 -1.92 -17.15
CA GLY A 350 2.47 -1.22 -18.00
C GLY A 350 1.41 -2.12 -18.64
N LEU A 351 1.43 -3.43 -18.41
CA LEU A 351 0.36 -4.33 -18.85
C LEU A 351 -0.93 -4.02 -18.08
N ASN A 352 -2.04 -3.81 -18.81
CA ASN A 352 -3.36 -3.67 -18.21
C ASN A 352 -4.00 -5.05 -18.02
N LEU A 353 -4.41 -5.36 -16.79
CA LEU A 353 -5.03 -6.62 -16.41
C LEU A 353 -6.55 -6.66 -16.63
N SER A 354 -7.14 -5.62 -17.22
CA SER A 354 -8.57 -5.59 -17.55
C SER A 354 -8.94 -6.76 -18.45
N GLY A 355 -9.88 -7.60 -17.98
CA GLY A 355 -10.35 -8.80 -18.67
C GLY A 355 -9.63 -10.08 -18.24
N TRP A 356 -8.52 -9.99 -17.52
CA TRP A 356 -7.87 -11.14 -16.91
C TRP A 356 -8.65 -11.63 -15.68
N SER A 357 -8.45 -12.89 -15.30
CA SER A 357 -9.08 -13.46 -14.10
C SER A 357 -8.25 -14.57 -13.46
N LEU A 358 -8.46 -14.78 -12.15
CA LEU A 358 -8.08 -15.98 -11.42
C LEU A 358 -9.33 -16.83 -11.18
N GLU A 359 -9.37 -18.04 -11.71
CA GLU A 359 -10.38 -19.04 -11.37
C GLU A 359 -9.85 -19.92 -10.23
N LEU A 360 -10.60 -20.04 -9.14
CA LEU A 360 -10.25 -20.87 -7.99
C LEU A 360 -11.02 -22.19 -8.07
N LEU A 361 -10.32 -23.30 -7.87
CA LEU A 361 -10.84 -24.64 -8.12
C LEU A 361 -10.68 -25.54 -6.91
N TYR A 362 -11.75 -26.30 -6.61
CA TYR A 362 -11.73 -27.31 -5.55
C TYR A 362 -10.86 -28.48 -5.98
N GLY A 363 -9.83 -28.87 -5.22
CA GLY A 363 -9.01 -30.02 -5.61
C GLY A 363 -9.69 -31.37 -5.41
N ASN A 364 -10.75 -31.44 -4.60
CA ASN A 364 -11.55 -32.65 -4.44
C ASN A 364 -12.42 -33.00 -5.68
N SER A 365 -12.79 -32.00 -6.49
CA SER A 365 -13.78 -32.15 -7.57
C SER A 365 -13.31 -31.58 -8.91
N GLY A 366 -12.25 -30.77 -8.89
CA GLY A 366 -11.76 -30.00 -10.03
C GLY A 366 -12.72 -28.89 -10.50
N SER A 367 -13.79 -28.59 -9.76
CA SER A 367 -14.78 -27.60 -10.18
C SER A 367 -14.39 -26.20 -9.71
N VAL A 368 -14.71 -25.19 -10.53
CA VAL A 368 -14.50 -23.77 -10.18
C VAL A 368 -15.51 -23.36 -9.11
N TYR A 369 -15.04 -22.80 -8.00
CA TYR A 369 -15.89 -22.24 -6.95
C TYR A 369 -15.92 -20.72 -6.95
N GLU A 370 -14.87 -20.08 -7.45
CA GLU A 370 -14.78 -18.64 -7.52
C GLU A 370 -14.03 -18.17 -8.78
N THR A 371 -14.35 -16.96 -9.24
CA THR A 371 -13.63 -16.30 -10.32
C THR A 371 -13.39 -14.84 -9.94
N ALA A 372 -12.17 -14.56 -9.50
CA ALA A 372 -11.72 -13.21 -9.19
C ALA A 372 -11.31 -12.49 -10.48
N ARG A 373 -12.00 -11.39 -10.80
CA ARG A 373 -11.65 -10.54 -11.95
C ARG A 373 -10.49 -9.64 -11.58
N LEU A 374 -9.51 -9.57 -12.47
CA LEU A 374 -8.34 -8.72 -12.30
C LEU A 374 -8.56 -7.37 -12.99
N SER A 375 -7.88 -6.35 -12.48
CA SER A 375 -7.92 -4.99 -12.99
C SER A 375 -6.63 -4.26 -12.63
N GLY A 376 -6.49 -3.03 -13.14
CA GLY A 376 -5.30 -2.22 -12.89
C GLY A 376 -4.20 -2.45 -13.91
N VAL A 377 -3.10 -1.74 -13.73
CA VAL A 377 -1.92 -1.78 -14.58
C VAL A 377 -0.74 -2.25 -13.74
N ILE A 378 0.05 -3.19 -14.26
CA ILE A 378 1.24 -3.68 -13.57
C ILE A 378 2.24 -2.51 -13.42
N PRO A 379 2.62 -2.13 -12.19
CA PRO A 379 3.50 -0.99 -11.94
C PRO A 379 4.93 -1.26 -12.42
N ASP A 380 5.77 -0.22 -12.44
CA ASP A 380 7.18 -0.40 -12.77
C ASP A 380 7.92 -1.00 -11.59
N GLY A 381 8.62 -2.10 -11.83
CA GLY A 381 9.47 -2.77 -10.85
C GLY A 381 10.89 -2.93 -11.36
N VAL A 382 11.43 -4.15 -11.29
CA VAL A 382 12.83 -4.43 -11.63
C VAL A 382 12.95 -4.93 -13.07
N ASN A 383 13.83 -4.30 -13.86
CA ASN A 383 14.17 -4.72 -15.22
C ASN A 383 12.99 -4.81 -16.21
N GLY A 384 12.00 -3.91 -16.06
CA GLY A 384 10.79 -3.81 -16.88
C GLY A 384 9.72 -4.84 -16.55
N MET A 385 9.82 -5.43 -15.37
CA MET A 385 8.82 -6.32 -14.78
C MET A 385 8.27 -5.67 -13.51
N GLY A 386 7.02 -5.95 -13.18
CA GLY A 386 6.39 -5.49 -11.94
C GLY A 386 5.49 -6.56 -11.33
N PHE A 387 4.91 -6.19 -10.19
CA PHE A 387 4.15 -7.08 -9.32
C PHE A 387 2.81 -6.44 -8.99
N VAL A 388 1.73 -7.22 -8.96
CA VAL A 388 0.40 -6.80 -8.54
C VAL A 388 -0.17 -7.82 -7.58
N THR A 389 -0.48 -7.39 -6.36
CA THR A 389 -1.15 -8.23 -5.37
C THR A 389 -2.65 -8.01 -5.42
N VAL A 390 -3.42 -9.10 -5.40
CA VAL A 390 -4.87 -9.08 -5.35
C VAL A 390 -5.37 -9.79 -4.09
N SER A 391 -6.37 -9.20 -3.44
CA SER A 391 -7.18 -9.90 -2.44
C SER A 391 -7.97 -10.99 -3.14
N ILE A 392 -7.90 -12.20 -2.60
CA ILE A 392 -8.73 -13.31 -3.03
C ILE A 392 -9.44 -13.81 -1.78
N GLU A 393 -10.76 -13.68 -1.75
CA GLU A 393 -11.54 -14.28 -0.68
C GLU A 393 -11.61 -15.79 -0.91
N GLY A 394 -11.51 -16.56 0.17
CA GLY A 394 -11.88 -17.97 0.13
C GLY A 394 -10.90 -18.94 -0.53
N LEU A 395 -9.59 -18.62 -0.61
CA LEU A 395 -8.60 -19.68 -0.80
C LEU A 395 -8.78 -20.72 0.31
N GLN A 396 -9.01 -21.96 -0.10
CA GLN A 396 -9.35 -23.07 0.79
C GLN A 396 -8.08 -23.78 1.27
N ASN A 397 -8.17 -24.41 2.44
CA ASN A 397 -7.14 -25.30 2.97
C ASN A 397 -7.28 -26.71 2.38
N GLY A 398 -6.15 -27.38 2.12
CA GLY A 398 -6.12 -28.68 1.47
C GLY A 398 -5.70 -28.59 0.00
N PRO A 399 -5.76 -29.72 -0.74
CA PRO A 399 -5.48 -29.72 -2.16
C PRO A 399 -6.51 -28.87 -2.89
N ASP A 400 -6.08 -27.71 -3.37
CA ASP A 400 -6.87 -26.75 -4.14
C ASP A 400 -5.97 -26.05 -5.16
N GLY A 401 -6.58 -25.33 -6.11
CA GLY A 401 -5.82 -24.79 -7.24
C GLY A 401 -6.34 -23.48 -7.80
N MET A 402 -5.44 -22.79 -8.50
CA MET A 402 -5.64 -21.47 -9.07
C MET A 402 -5.25 -21.50 -10.55
N ALA A 403 -6.21 -21.15 -11.42
CA ALA A 403 -6.00 -20.99 -12.84
C ALA A 403 -5.98 -19.51 -13.22
N LEU A 404 -4.83 -19.03 -13.69
CA LEU A 404 -4.68 -17.70 -14.26
C LEU A 404 -5.15 -17.72 -15.72
N VAL A 405 -6.04 -16.79 -16.06
CA VAL A 405 -6.70 -16.69 -17.36
C VAL A 405 -6.49 -15.30 -17.94
N ASP A 406 -6.11 -15.22 -19.22
CA ASP A 406 -5.88 -13.95 -19.93
C ASP A 406 -7.18 -13.23 -20.34
N ASP A 407 -7.03 -12.03 -20.91
CA ASP A 407 -8.14 -11.19 -21.39
C ASP A 407 -8.95 -11.79 -22.54
N TRP A 408 -8.47 -12.87 -23.16
CA TRP A 408 -9.16 -13.62 -24.21
C TRP A 408 -9.83 -14.89 -23.67
N GLY A 409 -9.71 -15.17 -22.37
CA GLY A 409 -10.25 -16.36 -21.74
C GLY A 409 -9.37 -17.60 -21.91
N ALA A 410 -8.09 -17.44 -22.30
CA ALA A 410 -7.16 -18.55 -22.44
C ALA A 410 -6.41 -18.83 -21.13
N LEU A 411 -6.20 -20.12 -20.83
CA LEU A 411 -5.43 -20.55 -19.67
C LEU A 411 -3.95 -20.18 -19.84
N VAL A 412 -3.42 -19.43 -18.88
CA VAL A 412 -2.01 -19.02 -18.82
C VAL A 412 -1.21 -19.94 -17.90
N GLU A 413 -1.73 -20.19 -16.71
CA GLU A 413 -1.06 -21.02 -15.70
C GLU A 413 -2.11 -21.72 -14.83
N PHE A 414 -1.86 -22.98 -14.45
CA PHE A 414 -2.69 -23.71 -13.50
C PHE A 414 -1.82 -24.41 -12.46
N ILE A 415 -1.80 -23.85 -11.25
CA ILE A 415 -1.07 -24.38 -10.11
C ILE A 415 -2.03 -24.92 -9.06
N SER A 416 -1.53 -25.82 -8.22
CA SER A 416 -2.20 -26.29 -7.01
C SER A 416 -1.22 -26.37 -5.86
N TYR A 417 -1.73 -26.37 -4.65
CA TYR A 417 -0.96 -26.57 -3.41
C TYR A 417 -1.49 -27.80 -2.69
N GLU A 418 -0.64 -28.39 -1.83
CA GLU A 418 -0.95 -29.61 -1.05
C GLU A 418 -1.37 -30.85 -1.88
N GLY A 419 -1.08 -30.85 -3.19
CA GLY A 419 -1.38 -31.95 -4.09
C GLY A 419 -1.70 -31.48 -5.50
N SER A 420 -1.99 -32.42 -6.40
CA SER A 420 -2.41 -32.16 -7.78
C SER A 420 -3.74 -32.82 -8.11
N PHE A 421 -4.49 -32.22 -9.03
CA PHE A 421 -5.79 -32.71 -9.49
C PHE A 421 -6.07 -32.27 -10.94
N GLU A 422 -7.06 -32.89 -11.58
CA GLU A 422 -7.52 -32.49 -12.91
C GLU A 422 -8.75 -31.58 -12.79
N ALA A 423 -8.71 -30.43 -13.46
CA ALA A 423 -9.84 -29.51 -13.48
C ALA A 423 -11.01 -30.07 -14.31
N THR A 424 -12.23 -29.97 -13.78
CA THR A 424 -13.48 -30.40 -14.42
C THR A 424 -14.32 -29.23 -14.93
N GLY A 425 -13.97 -27.99 -14.53
CA GLY A 425 -14.60 -26.74 -14.96
C GLY A 425 -13.57 -25.65 -15.31
N GLY A 426 -14.08 -24.47 -15.71
CA GLY A 426 -13.25 -23.29 -16.00
C GLY A 426 -12.42 -23.38 -17.29
N ALA A 427 -11.53 -22.43 -17.45
CA ALA A 427 -10.51 -22.38 -18.51
C ALA A 427 -9.53 -23.55 -18.42
N ALA A 428 -9.33 -24.10 -17.22
CA ALA A 428 -8.45 -25.25 -16.98
C ALA A 428 -9.09 -26.62 -17.28
N LYS A 429 -10.36 -26.68 -17.72
CA LYS A 429 -11.08 -27.96 -17.89
C LYS A 429 -10.31 -29.02 -18.70
N GLY A 430 -10.07 -30.18 -18.09
CA GLY A 430 -9.35 -31.31 -18.66
C GLY A 430 -7.82 -31.19 -18.55
N VAL A 431 -7.31 -30.18 -17.84
CA VAL A 431 -5.89 -29.97 -17.56
C VAL A 431 -5.61 -30.38 -16.12
N ALA A 432 -4.49 -31.10 -15.92
CA ALA A 432 -3.98 -31.40 -14.59
C ALA A 432 -3.19 -30.19 -14.04
N SER A 433 -3.41 -29.86 -12.78
CA SER A 433 -2.68 -28.79 -12.08
C SER A 433 -1.21 -29.16 -11.88
N THR A 434 -0.35 -28.15 -11.79
CA THR A 434 1.03 -28.32 -11.33
C THR A 434 1.10 -28.04 -9.84
N ASP A 435 1.37 -29.07 -9.04
CA ASP A 435 1.59 -28.93 -7.60
C ASP A 435 2.86 -28.09 -7.34
N ILE A 436 2.74 -27.06 -6.48
CA ILE A 436 3.85 -26.17 -6.15
C ILE A 436 4.89 -26.84 -5.24
N GLY A 437 4.51 -27.91 -4.53
CA GLY A 437 5.43 -28.73 -3.73
C GLY A 437 5.90 -28.09 -2.40
N VAL A 438 5.32 -26.95 -2.02
CA VAL A 438 5.43 -26.32 -0.69
C VAL A 438 4.02 -26.03 -0.17
N ALA A 439 3.86 -25.88 1.14
CA ALA A 439 2.57 -25.66 1.77
C ALA A 439 2.69 -24.71 2.96
N GLU A 440 1.65 -23.93 3.18
CA GLU A 440 1.40 -23.22 4.43
C GLU A 440 0.71 -24.16 5.41
N GLU A 441 1.06 -24.05 6.69
CA GLU A 441 0.59 -24.94 7.73
C GLU A 441 -0.26 -24.14 8.72
N SER A 442 -1.55 -24.47 8.84
CA SER A 442 -2.53 -23.76 9.68
C SER A 442 -2.17 -23.68 11.17
N SER A 443 -1.13 -24.40 11.61
CA SER A 443 -0.65 -24.37 13.00
C SER A 443 0.58 -23.48 13.22
N SER A 444 1.27 -23.07 12.15
CA SER A 444 2.56 -22.38 12.26
C SER A 444 2.79 -21.24 11.28
N THR A 445 2.14 -21.22 10.11
CA THR A 445 2.31 -20.13 9.14
C THR A 445 1.69 -18.85 9.67
N SER A 446 2.48 -17.77 9.66
CA SER A 446 2.04 -16.42 10.02
C SER A 446 1.26 -15.76 8.87
N SER A 447 0.40 -14.78 9.16
CA SER A 447 -0.24 -13.96 8.11
C SER A 447 0.73 -13.11 7.29
N LEU A 448 1.95 -12.93 7.81
CA LEU A 448 3.05 -12.24 7.12
C LEU A 448 3.90 -13.17 6.27
N GLU A 449 3.70 -14.47 6.34
CA GLU A 449 4.44 -15.43 5.53
C GLU A 449 3.61 -15.80 4.30
N SER A 450 4.30 -16.18 3.24
CA SER A 450 3.74 -16.59 1.98
C SER A 450 4.57 -17.71 1.38
N VAL A 451 3.97 -18.46 0.46
CA VAL A 451 4.73 -19.27 -0.50
C VAL A 451 5.07 -18.39 -1.71
N GLN A 452 6.33 -18.43 -2.12
CA GLN A 452 6.88 -17.47 -3.06
C GLN A 452 7.89 -18.11 -4.03
N ARG A 453 8.00 -17.56 -5.24
CA ARG A 453 8.95 -18.02 -6.25
C ARG A 453 10.34 -17.43 -6.06
N VAL A 454 11.36 -18.30 -6.04
CA VAL A 454 12.79 -17.94 -5.95
C VAL A 454 13.56 -18.49 -7.15
N GLY A 455 14.73 -17.92 -7.46
CA GLY A 455 15.54 -18.32 -8.63
C GLY A 455 15.95 -17.14 -9.51
N THR A 456 16.43 -17.41 -10.72
CA THR A 456 16.94 -16.37 -11.63
C THR A 456 16.40 -16.54 -13.03
N GLY A 457 15.71 -15.53 -13.54
CA GLY A 457 15.17 -15.58 -14.90
C GLY A 457 14.17 -14.48 -15.22
N ARG A 458 13.25 -14.77 -16.16
CA ARG A 458 12.14 -13.88 -16.57
C ARG A 458 10.85 -14.62 -16.92
N ALA A 459 10.85 -15.94 -16.94
CA ALA A 459 9.67 -16.77 -17.17
C ALA A 459 9.36 -17.60 -15.93
N SER A 460 8.09 -17.99 -15.76
CA SER A 460 7.64 -18.78 -14.60
C SER A 460 8.50 -20.03 -14.38
N ALA A 461 8.88 -20.74 -15.45
CA ALA A 461 9.70 -21.94 -15.42
C ALA A 461 11.16 -21.72 -14.97
N ASP A 462 11.64 -20.48 -14.91
CA ASP A 462 12.98 -20.15 -14.41
C ASP A 462 13.03 -20.10 -12.87
N PHE A 463 11.86 -20.13 -12.22
CA PHE A 463 11.73 -20.00 -10.78
C PHE A 463 11.12 -21.27 -10.17
N ALA A 464 11.49 -21.55 -8.92
CA ALA A 464 10.93 -22.63 -8.12
C ALA A 464 10.17 -22.04 -6.92
N TRP A 465 9.11 -22.73 -6.50
CA TRP A 465 8.40 -22.39 -5.28
C TRP A 465 9.24 -22.71 -4.04
N SER A 466 9.20 -21.79 -3.08
CA SER A 466 9.85 -21.88 -1.78
C SER A 466 8.93 -21.27 -0.73
N GLY A 467 9.19 -21.57 0.53
CA GLY A 467 8.44 -21.06 1.66
C GLY A 467 7.70 -22.15 2.45
N PRO A 468 6.87 -21.76 3.44
CA PRO A 468 6.50 -20.39 3.75
C PRO A 468 7.71 -19.54 4.18
N SER A 469 7.73 -18.30 3.77
CA SER A 469 8.77 -17.32 4.09
C SER A 469 8.13 -15.95 4.12
N LEU A 470 8.79 -14.96 4.71
CA LEU A 470 8.20 -13.63 4.83
C LEU A 470 7.77 -13.10 3.48
N SER A 471 6.54 -12.61 3.46
CA SER A 471 5.92 -12.12 2.25
C SER A 471 6.69 -10.93 1.70
N SER A 472 6.81 -10.93 0.38
CA SER A 472 7.49 -9.93 -0.42
C SER A 472 6.52 -9.22 -1.36
N PHE A 473 5.23 -9.27 -1.05
CA PHE A 473 4.18 -8.61 -1.80
C PHE A 473 4.58 -7.19 -2.25
N CYS A 474 4.34 -6.93 -3.54
CA CYS A 474 4.64 -5.74 -4.33
C CYS A 474 6.11 -5.45 -4.59
N ARG A 475 6.99 -6.38 -4.30
CA ARG A 475 8.40 -6.29 -4.68
C ARG A 475 8.92 -7.64 -5.13
N GLN A 476 10.13 -7.60 -5.65
CA GLN A 476 10.85 -8.81 -6.00
C GLN A 476 11.06 -9.68 -4.77
N ASN A 477 10.68 -10.96 -4.88
CA ASN A 477 10.80 -11.93 -3.81
C ASN A 477 12.23 -12.09 -3.31
N ASP A 478 12.36 -12.41 -2.03
CA ASP A 478 13.68 -12.66 -1.44
C ASP A 478 14.27 -13.95 -2.04
N GLY A 479 15.47 -13.86 -2.61
CA GLY A 479 16.09 -14.96 -3.35
C GLY A 479 15.63 -15.11 -4.81
N GLN A 480 14.80 -14.18 -5.30
CA GLN A 480 14.50 -14.03 -6.72
C GLN A 480 15.52 -13.08 -7.37
N THR A 481 15.85 -13.28 -8.65
CA THR A 481 16.71 -12.39 -9.45
C THR A 481 16.14 -12.22 -10.85
N ILE A 482 15.65 -11.01 -11.14
CA ILE A 482 15.07 -10.70 -12.46
C ILE A 482 16.18 -10.38 -13.45
N SER A 483 16.37 -11.22 -14.46
CA SER A 483 17.41 -10.99 -15.46
C SER A 483 17.09 -9.75 -16.32
N ALA A 484 18.12 -8.97 -16.68
CA ALA A 484 17.98 -7.83 -17.57
C ALA A 484 17.41 -8.24 -18.95
N PRO A 485 16.74 -7.32 -19.68
CA PRO A 485 16.20 -7.64 -21.00
C PRO A 485 17.33 -8.04 -21.95
N ILE A 486 17.16 -9.12 -22.72
CA ILE A 486 18.14 -9.50 -23.74
C ILE A 486 18.11 -8.42 -24.84
N SER A 487 19.10 -7.53 -24.86
CA SER A 487 19.27 -6.61 -25.98
C SER A 487 19.69 -7.41 -27.21
N ARG A 488 18.84 -7.46 -28.23
CA ARG A 488 19.28 -7.92 -29.56
C ARG A 488 20.24 -6.86 -30.09
N GLY A 489 21.53 -7.16 -30.07
CA GLY A 489 22.53 -6.35 -30.78
C GLY A 489 22.13 -6.18 -32.25
N PRO A 490 22.53 -5.08 -32.91
CA PRO A 490 22.22 -4.86 -34.31
C PRO A 490 22.77 -6.05 -35.11
N GLY A 491 21.85 -6.80 -35.74
CA GLY A 491 22.20 -7.95 -36.55
C GLY A 491 23.24 -7.57 -37.58
N SER A 492 24.38 -8.27 -37.56
CA SER A 492 25.34 -8.27 -38.64
C SER A 492 24.62 -8.76 -39.91
N GLY A 493 24.24 -7.82 -40.77
CA GLY A 493 23.76 -8.12 -42.10
C GLY A 493 24.89 -8.73 -42.91
N GLU A 494 24.88 -10.05 -43.05
CA GLU A 494 25.49 -10.74 -44.19
C GLU A 494 24.34 -11.32 -45.02
N LEU A 495 23.98 -10.63 -46.10
CA LEU A 495 24.17 -11.06 -47.50
C LEU A 495 23.72 -9.95 -48.45
#